data_AF-A0AAN4PP93-F1
#
_entry.id   AF-A0AAN4PP93-F1
#
_cell.length_a   1.000
_cell.length_b   1.000
_cell.length_c   1.000
_cell.angle_alpha   90.00
_cell.angle_beta   90.00
_cell.angle_gamma   90.00
#
_symmetry.space_group_name_H-M   'P 1'
#
loop_
_entity.id
_entity.type
_entity.pdbx_description
1 polymer ?
#
loop_
_entity_poly.entity_id
_entity_poly.type
_entity_poly.pdbx_seq_one_letter_code
_entity_poly.pdbx_strand_id
1 'polypeptide(L)'
;MPQDTDMETADDNGYSIQTDIGQLGKVIYEVVTGEHCTFDLHENDVSRATWPRRESLPSTEEIWLGPIIEKCWTWSGFKDAARLAEALDAVS
;
A
#
# COMPACT_ATOMS: atom_id res chain seq x y z
N MET A 1 -6.49 -20.17 -3.23
CA MET A 1 -6.20 -19.67 -4.59
C MET A 1 -5.79 -20.85 -5.46
N PRO A 2 -6.24 -20.96 -6.71
CA PRO A 2 -5.72 -21.93 -7.67
C PRO A 2 -4.19 -21.76 -7.80
N GLN A 3 -3.46 -22.85 -8.04
CA GLN A 3 -1.99 -22.81 -8.16
C GLN A 3 -1.51 -22.03 -9.41
N ASP A 4 -2.38 -21.82 -10.39
CA ASP A 4 -2.06 -21.15 -11.66
C ASP A 4 -2.51 -19.68 -11.70
N THR A 5 -2.93 -19.11 -10.55
CA THR A 5 -3.29 -17.70 -10.49
C THR A 5 -2.03 -16.86 -10.54
N ASP A 6 -1.80 -16.22 -11.68
CA ASP A 6 -0.79 -15.18 -11.83
C ASP A 6 -1.15 -13.98 -10.95
N MET A 7 -0.54 -13.92 -9.77
CA MET A 7 -0.76 -12.84 -8.81
C MET A 7 -0.31 -11.47 -9.34
N GLU A 8 0.52 -11.41 -10.39
CA GLU A 8 0.94 -10.15 -11.01
C GLU A 8 -0.19 -9.50 -11.80
N THR A 9 -1.11 -10.30 -12.36
CA THR A 9 -2.23 -9.84 -13.19
C THR A 9 -3.61 -10.11 -12.59
N ALA A 10 -3.67 -10.81 -11.47
CA ALA A 10 -4.89 -11.05 -10.72
C ALA A 10 -5.46 -9.73 -10.18
N ASP A 11 -6.57 -9.32 -10.77
CA ASP A 11 -7.46 -8.27 -10.27
C ASP A 11 -8.81 -8.94 -9.96
N ASP A 12 -8.97 -9.40 -8.71
CA ASP A 12 -10.22 -9.97 -8.22
C ASP A 12 -11.02 -8.87 -7.53
N ASN A 13 -11.88 -8.15 -8.28
CA ASN A 13 -12.73 -7.07 -7.76
C ASN A 13 -11.96 -5.90 -7.11
N GLY A 14 -10.80 -5.53 -7.67
CA GLY A 14 -9.93 -4.47 -7.16
C GLY A 14 -8.89 -4.96 -6.15
N TYR A 15 -8.99 -6.22 -5.69
CA TYR A 15 -7.93 -6.84 -4.90
C TYR A 15 -6.77 -7.22 -5.83
N SER A 16 -5.61 -6.65 -5.54
CA SER A 16 -4.38 -6.87 -6.28
C SER A 16 -3.18 -6.75 -5.33
N ILE A 17 -2.00 -7.16 -5.79
CA ILE A 17 -0.74 -6.91 -5.07
C ILE A 17 -0.60 -5.43 -4.68
N GLN A 18 -1.15 -4.52 -5.49
CA GLN A 18 -1.10 -3.09 -5.20
C GLN A 18 -1.88 -2.76 -3.92
N THR A 19 -3.09 -3.30 -3.74
CA THR A 19 -3.90 -3.00 -2.53
C THR A 19 -3.23 -3.51 -1.26
N ASP A 20 -2.55 -4.67 -1.35
CA ASP A 20 -1.78 -5.23 -0.23
C ASP A 20 -0.58 -4.34 0.11
N ILE A 21 0.14 -3.85 -0.90
CA ILE A 21 1.25 -2.91 -0.73
C ILE A 21 0.76 -1.59 -0.10
N GLY A 22 -0.39 -1.07 -0.54
CA GLY A 22 -0.99 0.13 0.03
C GLY A 22 -1.33 -0.02 1.52
N GLN A 23 -1.94 -1.16 1.90
CA GLN A 23 -2.21 -1.52 3.28
C GLN A 23 -0.93 -1.73 4.11
N LEU A 24 0.12 -2.31 3.53
CA LEU A 24 1.41 -2.43 4.20
C LEU A 24 2.05 -1.06 4.43
N GLY A 25 1.93 -0.13 3.49
CA GLY A 25 2.33 1.27 3.67
C GLY A 25 1.64 1.94 4.86
N LYS A 26 0.34 1.65 5.08
CA LYS A 26 -0.37 2.06 6.29
C LYS A 26 0.27 1.48 7.55
N VAL A 27 0.53 0.18 7.60
CA VAL A 27 1.12 -0.46 8.79
C VAL A 27 2.50 0.14 9.11
N ILE A 28 3.33 0.37 8.09
CA ILE A 28 4.64 1.02 8.25
C ILE A 28 4.47 2.43 8.84
N TYR A 29 3.52 3.21 8.33
CA TYR A 29 3.21 4.53 8.88
C TYR A 29 2.83 4.44 10.37
N GLU A 30 1.84 3.60 10.72
CA GLU A 30 1.36 3.48 12.10
C GLU A 30 2.46 3.03 13.07
N VAL A 31 3.38 2.15 12.63
CA VAL A 31 4.51 1.70 13.43
C VAL A 31 5.55 2.81 13.64
N VAL A 32 5.87 3.59 12.60
CA VAL A 32 6.91 4.62 12.66
C VAL A 32 6.44 5.86 13.42
N THR A 33 5.17 6.25 13.26
CA THR A 33 4.62 7.48 13.86
C THR A 33 3.93 7.23 15.19
N GLY A 34 3.41 6.02 15.42
CA GLY A 34 2.49 5.73 16.52
C GLY A 34 1.07 6.29 16.31
N GLU A 35 0.80 6.92 15.18
CA GLU A 35 -0.48 7.55 14.84
C GLU A 35 -1.34 6.62 14.01
N HIS A 36 -2.67 6.66 14.22
CA HIS A 36 -3.61 5.85 13.45
C HIS A 36 -3.76 6.38 12.02
N CYS A 37 -3.82 5.46 11.05
CA CYS A 37 -4.07 5.80 9.65
C CYS A 37 -5.25 4.99 9.10
N THR A 38 -6.25 5.67 8.55
CA THR A 38 -7.35 5.01 7.83
C THR A 38 -6.91 4.79 6.38
N PHE A 39 -6.91 3.53 5.95
CA PHE A 39 -6.72 3.16 4.54
C PHE A 39 -7.96 2.38 4.12
N ASP A 40 -9.00 3.10 3.74
CA ASP A 40 -10.30 2.52 3.40
C ASP A 40 -10.39 2.24 1.90
N LEU A 41 -10.37 0.96 1.55
CA LEU A 41 -10.54 0.51 0.17
C LEU A 41 -11.99 0.59 -0.30
N HIS A 42 -12.97 0.76 0.60
CA HIS A 42 -14.40 0.68 0.29
C HIS A 42 -15.16 1.98 0.54
N GLU A 43 -14.46 3.10 0.72
CA GLU A 43 -15.05 4.40 1.07
C GLU A 43 -16.18 4.81 0.10
N ASN A 44 -16.03 4.49 -1.20
CA ASN A 44 -16.99 4.87 -2.24
C ASN A 44 -17.86 3.72 -2.75
N ASP A 45 -17.44 2.46 -2.56
CA ASP A 45 -18.15 1.29 -3.05
C ASP A 45 -17.80 0.04 -2.22
N VAL A 46 -18.81 -0.54 -1.56
CA VAL A 46 -18.66 -1.75 -0.75
C VAL A 46 -18.44 -3.00 -1.61
N SER A 47 -18.76 -2.93 -2.91
CA SER A 47 -18.67 -4.04 -3.85
C SER A 47 -17.33 -4.13 -4.59
N ARG A 48 -16.50 -3.08 -4.54
CA ARG A 48 -15.20 -3.05 -5.23
C ARG A 48 -14.16 -2.28 -4.42
N ALA A 49 -12.98 -2.86 -4.27
CA ALA A 49 -11.86 -2.14 -3.69
C ALA A 49 -11.44 -0.99 -4.62
N THR A 50 -11.47 0.23 -4.09
CA THR A 50 -11.01 1.45 -4.75
C THR A 50 -9.80 1.99 -4.02
N TRP A 51 -8.77 2.39 -4.77
CA TRP A 51 -7.59 3.01 -4.18
C TRP A 51 -8.01 4.29 -3.44
N PRO A 52 -7.60 4.47 -2.16
CA PRO A 52 -7.95 5.68 -1.43
C PRO A 52 -7.31 6.89 -2.10
N ARG A 53 -7.99 8.03 -1.99
CA ARG A 53 -7.45 9.29 -2.49
C ARG A 53 -6.20 9.66 -1.69
N ARG A 54 -5.16 10.18 -2.34
CA ARG A 54 -3.94 10.54 -1.63
C ARG A 54 -4.21 11.58 -0.54
N GLU A 55 -5.17 12.47 -0.76
CA GLU A 55 -5.56 13.53 0.18
C GLU A 55 -6.28 13.02 1.43
N SER A 56 -6.83 11.78 1.41
CA SER A 56 -7.41 11.16 2.62
C SER A 56 -6.37 10.45 3.48
N LEU A 57 -5.15 10.27 2.97
CA LEU A 57 -4.02 9.69 3.68
C LEU A 57 -3.17 10.78 4.34
N PRO A 58 -2.55 10.53 5.50
CA PRO A 58 -1.74 11.52 6.20
C PRO A 58 -0.51 11.94 5.37
N SER A 59 0.10 13.08 5.75
CA SER A 59 1.37 13.50 5.15
C SER A 59 2.48 12.52 5.53
N THR A 60 3.40 12.29 4.59
CA THR A 60 4.62 11.50 4.79
C THR A 60 5.88 12.37 4.92
N GLU A 61 5.72 13.70 4.86
CA GLU A 61 6.81 14.64 4.98
C GLU A 61 7.48 14.53 6.35
N GLU A 62 8.82 14.60 6.36
CA GLU A 62 9.66 14.53 7.57
C GLU A 62 9.59 13.21 8.37
N ILE A 63 8.91 12.18 7.86
CA ILE A 63 8.88 10.83 8.45
C ILE A 63 10.10 10.04 7.98
N TRP A 64 10.76 9.30 8.88
CA TRP A 64 11.96 8.50 8.60
C TRP A 64 11.80 7.56 7.39
N LEU A 65 10.65 6.88 7.27
CA LEU A 65 10.30 6.04 6.11
C LEU A 65 9.31 6.72 5.15
N GLY A 66 9.14 8.04 5.24
CA GLY A 66 8.18 8.82 4.47
C GLY A 66 8.19 8.53 2.98
N PRO A 67 9.36 8.56 2.28
CA PRO A 67 9.42 8.26 0.85
C PRO A 67 8.99 6.82 0.49
N ILE A 68 9.22 5.85 1.37
CA ILE A 68 8.82 4.45 1.16
C ILE A 68 7.31 4.30 1.36
N ILE A 69 6.76 4.92 2.41
CA ILE A 69 5.32 4.98 2.67
C ILE A 69 4.59 5.64 1.49
N GLU A 70 5.10 6.79 1.02
CA GLU A 70 4.53 7.51 -0.12
C GLU A 70 4.47 6.66 -1.39
N LYS A 71 5.54 5.88 -1.61
CA LYS A 71 5.63 4.97 -2.76
C LYS A 71 4.69 3.77 -2.61
N CYS A 72 4.37 3.32 -1.39
CA CYS A 72 3.32 2.32 -1.16
C CYS A 72 1.92 2.87 -1.47
N TRP A 73 1.69 4.17 -1.26
CA TRP A 73 0.40 4.83 -1.49
C TRP A 73 0.24 5.41 -2.91
N THR A 74 1.28 5.31 -3.72
CA THR A 74 1.24 5.63 -5.15
C THR A 74 0.84 4.39 -5.93
N TRP A 75 -0.20 4.49 -6.76
CA TRP A 75 -0.59 3.40 -7.66
C TRP A 75 0.61 2.97 -8.51
N SER A 76 0.93 1.67 -8.54
CA SER A 76 2.11 1.10 -9.23
C SER A 76 3.47 1.59 -8.72
N GLY A 77 3.53 2.22 -7.54
CA GLY A 77 4.78 2.72 -6.95
C GLY A 77 5.77 1.59 -6.65
N PHE A 78 5.30 0.47 -6.08
CA PHE A 78 6.05 -0.78 -6.02
C PHE A 78 5.38 -1.83 -6.89
N LYS A 79 6.20 -2.53 -7.69
CA LYS A 79 5.72 -3.61 -8.54
C LYS A 79 5.20 -4.79 -7.71
N ASP A 80 5.94 -5.13 -6.66
CA ASP A 80 5.71 -6.29 -5.82
C ASP A 80 6.33 -6.08 -4.42
N ALA A 81 6.06 -7.02 -3.52
CA ALA A 81 6.58 -7.00 -2.16
C ALA A 81 8.11 -7.14 -2.09
N ALA A 82 8.77 -7.75 -3.10
CA ALA A 82 10.22 -7.87 -3.11
C ALA A 82 10.89 -6.51 -3.32
N ARG A 83 10.33 -5.65 -4.20
CA ARG A 83 10.82 -4.28 -4.38
C ARG A 83 10.61 -3.39 -3.16
N LEU A 84 9.53 -3.61 -2.42
CA LEU A 84 9.32 -2.93 -1.14
C LEU A 84 10.35 -3.41 -0.10
N ALA A 85 10.59 -4.72 0.00
CA ALA A 85 11.59 -5.28 0.90
C ALA A 85 13.01 -4.75 0.59
N GLU A 86 13.41 -4.74 -0.69
CA GLU A 86 14.69 -4.15 -1.13
C GLU A 86 14.84 -2.68 -0.68
N ALA A 87 13.76 -1.89 -0.76
CA ALA A 87 13.77 -0.50 -0.34
C ALA A 87 13.88 -0.34 1.19
N LEU A 88 13.24 -1.22 1.96
CA LEU A 88 13.34 -1.25 3.42
C LEU A 88 14.73 -1.70 3.88
N ASP A 89 15.33 -2.69 3.23
CA ASP A 89 16.69 -3.17 3.55
C ASP A 89 17.74 -2.10 3.25
N ALA A 90 17.53 -1.26 2.23
CA ALA A 90 18.46 -0.19 1.86
C ALA A 90 18.49 0.98 2.88
N VAL A 91 17.54 1.02 3.83
CA VAL A 91 17.46 2.05 4.89
C VAL A 91 17.71 1.49 6.30
N SER A 92 17.97 0.18 6.42
CA SER A 92 18.41 -0.50 7.64
C SER A 92 19.91 -0.34 7.89
#